data_AF-A0A078AV57-F1
#
_entry.id   AF-A0A078AV57-F1
#
_cell.length_a   1.000
_cell.length_b   1.000
_cell.length_c   1.000
_cell.angle_alpha   90.00
_cell.angle_beta   90.00
_cell.angle_gamma   90.00
#
_symmetry.space_group_name_H-M   'P 1'
#
loop_
_entity.id
_entity.type
_entity.pdbx_description
1 polymer ?
#
loop_
_entity_poly.entity_id
_entity_poly.type
_entity_poly.pdbx_seq_one_letter_code
_entity_poly.pdbx_strand_id
1 'polypeptide(L)'
;MFMLSKSDNHIPNYETITCAQRQRCPDSILRETCTWQRFLYFGCTRLSPPYYYGEISKYTILTNSLPDHCYFNYGELYPTYSQDLSAYGFSGIFNPNIFYSDMFEGDDTIPGVFDWLKDYSFEIWTQGELDAWMCNPDWARSAYMTKKINYEEFMSIDSLQTKDEWVQSLAKYPYLSLPTSNYVVGVALNGVFFFSGTSTFGYDAFFPRAYENNINPREILPDVCLGQASTYNTYRYHMFSPCIFDNSLKLTQANQQCFSHAGCKADKLTHSVSKLTYRQRNIIPIGLARDGRMIYGPYNQDGQLWNPCDVDICNGVYISRITYAYVATMFHPYIIGCWGPGNMLNLTQSCSTNPRQCIEKTGAIYNLSISLLTFIAATLAFLQ
;
A
#
# COMPACT_ATOMS: atom_id res chain seq x y z
N MET A 1 -11.83 -3.78 -16.57
CA MET A 1 -12.29 -5.17 -16.40
C MET A 1 -12.65 -5.33 -14.93
N PHE A 2 -13.88 -4.99 -14.56
CA PHE A 2 -14.45 -5.31 -13.25
C PHE A 2 -15.79 -5.95 -13.55
N MET A 3 -15.89 -7.27 -13.38
CA MET A 3 -17.16 -7.95 -13.52
C MET A 3 -17.90 -7.78 -12.18
N LEU A 4 -18.60 -6.65 -12.04
CA LEU A 4 -19.49 -6.41 -10.91
C LEU A 4 -20.84 -7.06 -11.26
N SER A 5 -21.10 -8.23 -10.71
CA SER A 5 -22.44 -8.82 -10.78
C SER A 5 -23.39 -7.95 -9.94
N LYS A 6 -24.39 -7.36 -10.58
CA LYS A 6 -25.63 -6.95 -9.90
C LYS A 6 -26.37 -8.23 -9.53
N SER A 7 -26.36 -8.60 -8.26
CA SER A 7 -27.22 -9.64 -7.73
C SER A 7 -27.98 -9.05 -6.55
N ASP A 8 -29.27 -8.84 -6.76
CA ASP A 8 -30.24 -8.80 -5.67
C ASP A 8 -30.24 -10.20 -5.03
N ASN A 9 -29.90 -10.27 -3.74
CA ASN A 9 -29.94 -11.42 -2.84
C ASN A 9 -28.81 -12.49 -2.93
N HIS A 10 -27.86 -12.35 -1.99
CA HIS A 10 -27.57 -13.33 -0.92
C HIS A 10 -26.49 -14.42 -1.07
N ILE A 11 -25.52 -14.31 -1.98
CA ILE A 11 -24.21 -14.96 -1.75
C ILE A 11 -23.08 -14.00 -2.16
N PRO A 12 -22.09 -13.72 -1.28
CA PRO A 12 -20.88 -13.04 -1.70
C PRO A 12 -20.18 -13.84 -2.80
N ASN A 13 -20.16 -13.31 -4.03
CA ASN A 13 -19.39 -13.92 -5.12
C ASN A 13 -17.92 -13.97 -4.72
N TYR A 14 -17.37 -15.18 -4.60
CA TYR A 14 -15.94 -15.41 -4.44
C TYR A 14 -15.34 -15.99 -5.72
N GLU A 15 -14.04 -15.84 -5.86
CA GLU A 15 -13.24 -16.44 -6.92
C GLU A 15 -12.43 -17.60 -6.33
N THR A 16 -12.53 -18.79 -6.92
CA THR A 16 -11.66 -19.91 -6.52
C THR A 16 -10.33 -19.82 -7.25
N ILE A 17 -9.27 -19.55 -6.52
CA ILE A 17 -7.90 -19.55 -7.04
C ILE A 17 -7.29 -20.92 -6.85
N THR A 18 -6.65 -21.45 -7.90
CA THR A 18 -6.01 -22.77 -7.89
C THR A 18 -4.55 -22.67 -8.35
N CYS A 19 -3.65 -23.25 -7.57
CA CYS A 19 -2.22 -23.27 -7.84
C CYS A 19 -1.71 -24.70 -7.91
N ALA A 20 -1.39 -25.15 -9.12
CA ALA A 20 -0.93 -26.50 -9.42
C ALA A 20 0.61 -26.63 -9.25
N GLN A 21 1.10 -26.42 -8.03
CA GLN A 21 2.51 -26.59 -7.70
C GLN A 21 2.63 -27.21 -6.31
N ARG A 22 3.53 -28.19 -6.16
CA ARG A 22 3.78 -28.86 -4.89
C ARG A 22 4.33 -27.87 -3.86
N GLN A 23 3.47 -27.40 -2.98
CA GLN A 23 3.80 -26.37 -1.99
C GLN A 23 2.92 -26.50 -0.75
N ARG A 24 3.31 -25.81 0.31
CA ARG A 24 2.49 -25.71 1.51
C ARG A 24 1.34 -24.71 1.22
N CYS A 25 0.11 -25.20 1.29
CA CYS A 25 -1.10 -24.46 0.96
C CYS A 25 -1.53 -23.49 2.06
N PRO A 26 -2.56 -22.66 1.79
CA PRO A 26 -3.16 -21.76 2.77
C PRO A 26 -3.73 -22.39 4.06
N ASP A 27 -3.58 -23.68 4.27
CA ASP A 27 -3.93 -24.38 5.51
C ASP A 27 -2.71 -25.12 6.12
N SER A 28 -1.50 -24.70 5.77
CA SER A 28 -0.26 -25.35 6.19
C SER A 28 -0.05 -26.78 5.67
N ILE A 29 -0.87 -27.31 4.76
CA ILE A 29 -0.72 -28.67 4.25
C ILE A 29 0.05 -28.66 2.94
N LEU A 30 1.09 -29.50 2.82
CA LEU A 30 1.81 -29.72 1.56
C LEU A 30 0.89 -30.50 0.60
N ARG A 31 0.50 -29.88 -0.52
CA ARG A 31 -0.29 -30.53 -1.58
C ARG A 31 0.30 -30.26 -2.94
N GLU A 32 -0.03 -31.10 -3.91
CA GLU A 32 0.26 -30.87 -5.34
C GLU A 32 -0.54 -29.69 -5.91
N THR A 33 -1.67 -29.36 -5.27
CA THR A 33 -2.53 -28.27 -5.68
C THR A 33 -3.09 -27.57 -4.45
N CYS A 34 -2.97 -26.24 -4.44
CA CYS A 34 -3.54 -25.39 -3.40
C CYS A 34 -4.72 -24.62 -3.96
N THR A 35 -5.80 -24.54 -3.19
CA THR A 35 -7.02 -23.83 -3.57
C THR A 35 -7.48 -22.93 -2.44
N TRP A 36 -7.94 -21.72 -2.76
CA TRP A 36 -8.58 -20.82 -1.80
C TRP A 36 -9.67 -19.99 -2.46
N GLN A 37 -10.54 -19.41 -1.63
CA GLN A 37 -11.60 -18.51 -2.06
C GLN A 37 -11.18 -17.06 -1.81
N ARG A 38 -10.93 -16.34 -2.89
CA ARG A 38 -10.66 -14.90 -2.86
C ARG A 38 -11.98 -14.14 -2.89
N PHE A 39 -12.10 -13.15 -2.02
CA PHE A 39 -13.25 -12.25 -1.98
C PHE A 39 -12.81 -10.81 -2.17
N LEU A 40 -13.42 -10.13 -3.14
CA LEU A 40 -13.28 -8.69 -3.36
C LEU A 40 -14.62 -8.13 -3.82
N TYR A 41 -15.14 -7.18 -3.04
CA TYR A 41 -16.29 -6.37 -3.39
C TYR A 41 -15.89 -4.91 -3.47
N PHE A 42 -16.34 -4.24 -4.54
CA PHE A 42 -16.26 -2.80 -4.70
C PHE A 42 -17.63 -2.27 -5.10
N GLY A 43 -18.24 -1.50 -4.22
CA GLY A 43 -19.48 -0.77 -4.47
C GLY A 43 -19.19 0.71 -4.67
N CYS A 44 -19.89 1.33 -5.62
CA CYS A 44 -19.91 2.78 -5.76
C CYS A 44 -21.36 3.23 -5.88
N THR A 45 -21.79 4.08 -4.95
CA THR A 45 -23.13 4.67 -4.95
C THR A 45 -23.00 6.16 -5.13
N ARG A 46 -23.70 6.68 -6.14
CA ARG A 46 -23.82 8.11 -6.34
C ARG A 46 -24.76 8.67 -5.26
N LEU A 47 -24.32 9.69 -4.56
CA LEU A 47 -25.14 10.42 -3.60
C LEU A 47 -25.91 11.50 -4.36
N SER A 48 -27.24 11.45 -4.28
CA SER A 48 -28.10 12.47 -4.88
C SER A 48 -27.93 13.82 -4.16
N PRO A 49 -28.14 14.96 -4.85
CA PRO A 49 -28.05 16.30 -4.25
C PRO A 49 -28.89 16.44 -2.97
N PRO A 50 -28.49 17.31 -2.02
CA PRO A 50 -28.50 18.76 -2.28
C PRO A 50 -27.10 19.41 -2.35
N TYR A 51 -26.04 18.66 -2.63
CA TYR A 51 -24.69 19.21 -2.70
C TYR A 51 -24.53 20.22 -3.85
N TYR A 52 -24.33 21.49 -3.50
CA TYR A 52 -24.22 22.63 -4.42
C TYR A 52 -23.07 22.54 -5.45
N TYR A 53 -22.15 21.59 -5.30
CA TYR A 53 -20.86 21.58 -6.00
C TYR A 53 -20.57 20.29 -6.79
N GLY A 54 -21.60 19.48 -7.05
CA GLY A 54 -21.52 18.36 -8.00
C GLY A 54 -21.85 16.99 -7.41
N GLU A 55 -21.69 15.98 -8.24
CA GLU A 55 -21.98 14.59 -7.91
C GLU A 55 -20.87 14.04 -7.01
N ILE A 56 -21.24 13.54 -5.84
CA ILE A 56 -20.33 12.86 -4.93
C ILE A 56 -20.64 11.37 -4.97
N SER A 57 -19.60 10.54 -4.97
CA SER A 57 -19.73 9.09 -4.90
C SER A 57 -19.28 8.59 -3.54
N LYS A 58 -20.08 7.74 -2.89
CA LYS A 58 -19.63 6.91 -1.79
C LYS A 58 -19.06 5.61 -2.37
N TYR A 59 -17.91 5.18 -1.88
CA TYR A 59 -17.37 3.85 -2.19
C TYR A 59 -17.52 2.93 -0.99
N THR A 60 -17.55 1.63 -1.25
CA THR A 60 -17.49 0.56 -0.25
C THR A 60 -16.56 -0.51 -0.78
N ILE A 61 -15.49 -0.83 -0.06
CA ILE A 61 -14.59 -1.95 -0.35
C ILE A 61 -14.75 -2.99 0.75
N LEU A 62 -14.74 -4.27 0.38
CA LEU A 62 -14.69 -5.39 1.32
C LEU A 62 -13.85 -6.50 0.70
N THR A 63 -12.86 -7.01 1.42
CA THR A 63 -11.98 -8.08 0.93
C THR A 63 -11.40 -8.93 2.07
N ASN A 64 -11.07 -10.18 1.75
CA ASN A 64 -10.30 -11.05 2.64
C ASN A 64 -8.78 -10.98 2.37
N SER A 65 -8.33 -10.07 1.51
CA SER A 65 -6.93 -9.82 1.16
C SER A 65 -6.19 -11.01 0.55
N LEU A 66 -6.91 -12.04 0.13
CA LEU A 66 -6.30 -13.17 -0.57
C LEU A 66 -5.95 -12.77 -2.01
N PRO A 67 -4.74 -13.10 -2.47
CA PRO A 67 -4.30 -12.76 -3.82
C PRO A 67 -5.03 -13.59 -4.87
N ASP A 68 -5.05 -13.04 -6.09
CA ASP A 68 -5.49 -13.71 -7.33
C ASP A 68 -4.37 -14.52 -8.00
N HIS A 69 -3.30 -14.83 -7.27
CA HIS A 69 -2.11 -15.53 -7.75
C HIS A 69 -1.51 -16.40 -6.64
N CYS A 70 -0.67 -17.36 -7.04
CA CYS A 70 0.07 -18.21 -6.11
C CYS A 70 0.98 -17.37 -5.22
N TYR A 71 1.15 -17.72 -3.95
CA TYR A 71 2.01 -16.96 -3.06
C TYR A 71 2.76 -17.87 -2.11
N PHE A 72 3.86 -17.37 -1.55
CA PHE A 72 4.67 -18.09 -0.57
C PHE A 72 4.40 -17.57 0.85
N ASN A 73 4.41 -18.47 1.84
CA ASN A 73 4.38 -18.09 3.25
C ASN A 73 5.33 -18.96 4.09
N TYR A 74 6.12 -18.33 4.96
CA TYR A 74 7.06 -19.00 5.88
C TYR A 74 6.39 -19.53 7.16
N GLY A 75 5.19 -19.06 7.50
CA GLY A 75 4.54 -19.35 8.79
C GLY A 75 3.77 -20.68 8.84
N GLU A 76 3.50 -21.14 10.07
CA GLU A 76 2.56 -22.25 10.36
C GLU A 76 1.09 -21.83 10.25
N LEU A 77 0.84 -20.52 10.17
CA LEU A 77 -0.49 -19.94 10.06
C LEU A 77 -0.63 -19.40 8.64
N TYR A 78 -1.56 -20.01 7.92
CA TYR A 78 -1.96 -19.60 6.59
C TYR A 78 -3.46 -19.28 6.59
N PRO A 79 -3.95 -18.38 5.71
CA PRO A 79 -5.33 -17.95 5.70
C PRO A 79 -6.19 -19.18 5.45
N THR A 80 -6.81 -19.68 6.51
CA THR A 80 -7.41 -21.00 6.48
C THR A 80 -8.61 -20.96 5.55
N TYR A 81 -8.70 -21.97 4.69
CA TYR A 81 -9.87 -22.21 3.87
C TYR A 81 -11.09 -22.36 4.79
N SER A 82 -12.11 -21.56 4.55
CA SER A 82 -13.39 -21.66 5.22
C SER A 82 -14.50 -21.58 4.20
N GLN A 83 -15.62 -22.23 4.49
CA GLN A 83 -16.88 -21.88 3.84
C GLN A 83 -17.38 -20.49 4.29
N ASP A 84 -16.96 -20.06 5.48
CA ASP A 84 -17.35 -18.78 6.09
C ASP A 84 -16.39 -17.66 5.65
N LEU A 85 -16.92 -16.69 4.91
CA LEU A 85 -16.14 -15.58 4.36
C LEU A 85 -15.96 -14.47 5.39
N SER A 86 -14.84 -14.48 6.12
CA SER A 86 -14.43 -13.30 6.92
C SER A 86 -13.73 -12.27 6.03
N ALA A 87 -14.21 -11.04 6.03
CA ALA A 87 -13.62 -9.95 5.27
C ALA A 87 -13.56 -8.65 6.08
N TYR A 88 -12.53 -7.84 5.80
CA TYR A 88 -12.41 -6.48 6.29
C TYR A 88 -12.77 -5.51 5.16
N GLY A 89 -13.56 -4.50 5.51
CA GLY A 89 -14.00 -3.48 4.58
C GLY A 89 -14.02 -2.11 5.19
N PHE A 90 -14.03 -1.13 4.29
CA PHE A 90 -14.19 0.27 4.64
C PHE A 90 -14.96 0.99 3.54
N SER A 91 -15.61 2.08 3.92
CA SER A 91 -16.37 2.93 3.02
C SER A 91 -16.11 4.39 3.33
N GLY A 92 -16.34 5.25 2.34
CA GLY A 92 -16.14 6.69 2.48
C GLY A 92 -16.46 7.40 1.18
N ILE A 93 -16.08 8.68 1.10
CA ILE A 93 -16.21 9.46 -0.13
C ILE A 93 -15.12 9.05 -1.12
N PHE A 94 -15.51 8.77 -2.35
CA PHE A 94 -14.60 8.37 -3.40
C PHE A 94 -13.91 9.59 -4.00
N ASN A 95 -12.57 9.53 -4.01
CA ASN A 95 -11.67 10.52 -4.58
C ASN A 95 -12.07 11.97 -4.23
N PRO A 96 -12.20 12.29 -2.93
CA PRO A 96 -12.66 13.61 -2.51
C PRO A 96 -11.72 14.69 -3.05
N ASN A 97 -12.32 15.74 -3.61
CA ASN A 97 -11.61 16.98 -3.93
C ASN A 97 -11.01 17.56 -2.63
N ILE A 98 -9.86 18.25 -2.72
CA ILE A 98 -9.30 19.00 -1.59
C ILE A 98 -10.27 20.01 -0.98
N PHE A 99 -11.22 20.55 -1.75
CA PHE A 99 -12.26 21.46 -1.27
C PHE A 99 -13.46 20.77 -0.61
N TYR A 100 -13.51 19.43 -0.61
CA TYR A 100 -14.66 18.68 -0.12
C TYR A 100 -14.97 18.97 1.36
N SER A 101 -13.95 19.36 2.12
CA SER A 101 -14.07 19.67 3.54
C SER A 101 -14.83 20.95 3.85
N ASP A 102 -14.55 21.98 3.07
CA ASP A 102 -15.01 23.32 3.35
C ASP A 102 -16.46 23.47 2.87
N MET A 103 -16.92 22.55 2.02
CA MET A 103 -18.31 22.44 1.56
C MET A 103 -19.34 22.13 2.66
N PHE A 104 -18.92 21.67 3.84
CA PHE A 104 -19.84 21.25 4.91
C PHE A 104 -19.85 22.18 6.14
N GLU A 105 -18.94 23.14 6.22
CA GLU A 105 -18.99 24.22 7.20
C GLU A 105 -19.51 25.45 6.46
N GLY A 106 -20.82 25.71 6.58
CA GLY A 106 -21.47 26.91 6.04
C GLY A 106 -21.04 28.18 6.77
N ASP A 107 -19.73 28.42 6.87
CA ASP A 107 -19.16 29.65 7.40
C ASP A 107 -18.87 30.60 6.24
N ASP A 108 -19.88 31.38 5.87
CA ASP A 108 -19.81 32.41 4.82
C ASP A 108 -18.88 33.60 5.18
N THR A 109 -18.10 33.52 6.27
CA THR A 109 -17.39 34.69 6.83
C THR A 109 -15.87 34.75 6.64
N ILE A 110 -15.24 33.89 5.82
CA ILE A 110 -13.77 33.91 5.69
C ILE A 110 -13.29 34.48 4.34
N PRO A 111 -13.03 35.80 4.23
CA PRO A 111 -12.29 36.38 3.12
C PRO A 111 -10.80 36.01 3.24
N GLY A 112 -10.38 34.96 2.54
CA GLY A 112 -8.98 34.57 2.46
C GLY A 112 -8.79 33.18 1.86
N VAL A 113 -8.71 33.09 0.54
CA VAL A 113 -8.60 31.84 -0.24
C VAL A 113 -7.24 31.12 -0.06
N PHE A 114 -6.50 31.32 1.04
CA PHE A 114 -5.22 30.64 1.25
C PHE A 114 -4.96 30.11 2.66
N ASP A 115 -5.75 30.45 3.69
CA ASP A 115 -5.52 29.94 5.06
C ASP A 115 -6.14 28.55 5.31
N TRP A 116 -7.02 28.08 4.41
CA TRP A 116 -7.80 26.82 4.53
C TRP A 116 -7.04 25.54 4.17
N LEU A 117 -5.89 25.64 3.48
CA LEU A 117 -5.04 24.48 3.21
C LEU A 117 -4.39 23.90 4.49
N LYS A 118 -4.34 24.69 5.57
CA LYS A 118 -3.70 24.31 6.83
C LYS A 118 -4.41 23.17 7.59
N ASP A 119 -5.73 23.08 7.48
CA ASP A 119 -6.49 22.02 8.17
C ASP A 119 -6.43 20.66 7.46
N TYR A 120 -5.97 20.64 6.20
CA TYR A 120 -5.80 19.44 5.39
C TYR A 120 -4.35 19.04 5.19
N SER A 121 -3.40 19.90 5.55
CA SER A 121 -1.99 19.59 5.47
C SER A 121 -1.55 18.82 6.71
N PHE A 122 -1.19 17.56 6.49
CA PHE A 122 -0.39 16.82 7.43
C PHE A 122 1.02 17.42 7.47
N GLU A 123 1.40 17.99 8.61
CA GLU A 123 2.69 18.66 8.77
C GLU A 123 3.57 17.90 9.77
N ILE A 124 4.83 17.72 9.37
CA ILE A 124 5.91 17.23 10.23
C ILE A 124 7.01 18.28 10.22
N TRP A 125 7.65 18.53 11.35
CA TRP A 125 8.70 19.56 11.42
C TRP A 125 10.00 19.03 12.02
N THR A 126 9.93 17.94 12.77
CA THR A 126 11.07 17.36 13.48
C THR A 126 11.36 15.93 13.05
N GLN A 127 12.61 15.49 13.24
CA GLN A 127 13.01 14.11 12.98
C GLN A 127 12.23 13.12 13.85
N GLY A 128 11.96 13.46 15.12
CA GLY A 128 11.19 12.61 16.02
C GLY A 128 9.74 12.40 15.57
N GLU A 129 9.08 13.45 15.06
CA GLU A 129 7.75 13.33 14.45
C GLU A 129 7.80 12.48 13.18
N LEU A 130 8.82 12.68 12.33
CA LEU A 130 9.00 11.88 11.12
C LEU A 130 9.12 10.39 11.44
N ASP A 131 9.97 10.03 12.41
CA ASP A 131 10.17 8.64 12.79
C ASP A 131 8.95 8.07 13.52
N ALA A 132 8.28 8.86 14.36
CA ALA A 132 7.05 8.44 15.05
C ALA A 132 5.90 8.09 14.10
N TRP A 133 5.83 8.73 12.93
CA TRP A 133 4.84 8.42 11.90
C TRP A 133 5.34 7.36 10.93
N MET A 134 6.50 7.58 10.32
CA MET A 134 6.95 6.77 9.21
C MET A 134 7.57 5.45 9.65
N CYS A 135 8.15 5.38 10.84
CA CYS A 135 8.74 4.16 11.40
C CYS A 135 7.79 3.42 12.37
N ASN A 136 6.53 3.84 12.42
CA ASN A 136 5.47 3.17 13.16
C ASN A 136 4.56 2.40 12.19
N PRO A 137 4.45 1.06 12.30
CA PRO A 137 3.60 0.31 11.39
C PRO A 137 2.10 0.59 11.57
N ASP A 138 1.69 1.12 12.74
CA ASP A 138 0.31 1.39 13.17
C ASP A 138 -0.10 2.87 13.03
N TRP A 139 0.58 3.63 12.18
CA TRP A 139 0.29 5.06 12.03
C TRP A 139 -1.08 5.32 11.39
N ALA A 140 -1.59 4.40 10.57
CA ALA A 140 -2.77 4.63 9.71
C ALA A 140 -4.09 4.49 10.49
N ARG A 141 -4.22 5.17 11.63
CA ARG A 141 -5.41 5.10 12.47
C ARG A 141 -6.58 5.85 11.84
N SER A 142 -7.78 5.32 12.00
CA SER A 142 -9.01 5.98 11.57
C SER A 142 -9.27 7.31 12.28
N ALA A 143 -8.79 7.44 13.53
CA ALA A 143 -8.85 8.68 14.29
C ALA A 143 -8.06 9.85 13.66
N TYR A 144 -7.12 9.56 12.75
CA TYR A 144 -6.36 10.60 12.03
C TYR A 144 -6.95 10.93 10.67
N MET A 145 -8.01 10.25 10.23
CA MET A 145 -8.74 10.61 9.02
C MET A 145 -9.75 11.71 9.32
N THR A 146 -9.91 12.63 8.37
CA THR A 146 -10.94 13.66 8.46
C THR A 146 -12.33 13.03 8.58
N LYS A 147 -13.15 13.48 9.54
CA LYS A 147 -14.53 13.02 9.67
C LYS A 147 -15.37 13.33 8.42
N LYS A 148 -14.94 14.33 7.64
CA LYS A 148 -15.67 14.84 6.47
C LYS A 148 -15.79 13.77 5.36
N ILE A 149 -14.85 12.84 5.23
CA ILE A 149 -14.94 11.76 4.22
C ILE A 149 -15.93 10.65 4.59
N ASN A 150 -16.71 10.80 5.67
CA ASN A 150 -17.70 9.82 6.13
C ASN A 150 -17.11 8.40 6.19
N TYR A 151 -15.89 8.31 6.72
CA TYR A 151 -15.15 7.06 6.79
C TYR A 151 -15.82 6.10 7.76
N GLU A 152 -16.06 4.87 7.33
CA GLU A 152 -16.61 3.80 8.15
C GLU A 152 -15.81 2.52 7.91
N GLU A 153 -15.50 1.79 8.98
CA GLU A 153 -14.93 0.44 8.93
C GLU A 153 -15.98 -0.59 9.27
N PHE A 154 -15.85 -1.78 8.72
CA PHE A 154 -16.71 -2.90 9.06
C PHE A 154 -16.01 -4.21 8.79
N MET A 155 -16.46 -5.24 9.50
CA MET A 155 -16.12 -6.63 9.22
C MET A 155 -17.37 -7.35 8.74
N SER A 156 -17.20 -8.40 7.95
CA SER A 156 -18.31 -9.19 7.43
C SER A 156 -18.04 -10.68 7.51
N ILE A 157 -19.11 -11.44 7.77
CA ILE A 157 -19.19 -12.90 7.66
C ILE A 157 -20.39 -13.20 6.76
N ASP A 158 -20.21 -13.96 5.68
CA ASP A 158 -21.31 -14.55 4.89
C ASP A 158 -22.45 -13.60 4.54
N SER A 159 -22.12 -12.37 4.12
CA SER A 159 -23.02 -11.24 3.77
C SER A 159 -23.57 -10.36 4.90
N LEU A 160 -23.43 -10.76 6.17
CA LEU A 160 -23.78 -9.89 7.29
C LEU A 160 -22.67 -8.87 7.48
N GLN A 161 -22.96 -7.61 7.14
CA GLN A 161 -22.12 -6.48 7.52
C GLN A 161 -22.41 -6.14 8.98
N THR A 162 -21.40 -6.30 9.82
CA THR A 162 -21.48 -5.86 11.22
C THR A 162 -20.64 -4.60 11.35
N LYS A 163 -21.32 -3.48 11.58
CA LYS A 163 -20.71 -2.20 11.96
C LYS A 163 -20.32 -2.27 13.43
N ASP A 164 -19.29 -3.04 13.73
CA ASP A 164 -18.70 -3.04 15.06
C ASP A 164 -17.51 -2.07 15.05
N GLU A 165 -17.28 -1.37 16.18
CA GLU A 165 -15.94 -0.84 16.45
C GLU A 165 -14.92 -1.97 16.26
N TRP A 166 -13.71 -1.67 15.78
CA TRP A 166 -12.71 -2.70 15.52
C TRP A 166 -12.41 -3.48 16.82
N VAL A 167 -13.10 -4.60 17.01
CA VAL A 167 -12.91 -5.52 18.11
C VAL A 167 -12.54 -6.83 17.47
N GLN A 168 -11.25 -7.13 17.47
CA GLN A 168 -10.77 -8.41 16.98
C GLN A 168 -11.42 -9.51 17.83
N SER A 169 -12.30 -10.28 17.20
CA SER A 169 -12.90 -11.46 17.80
C SER A 169 -12.61 -12.64 16.90
N LEU A 170 -11.59 -13.43 17.26
CA LEU A 170 -11.27 -14.67 16.54
C LEU A 170 -12.43 -15.67 16.59
N ALA A 171 -13.32 -15.57 17.60
CA ALA A 171 -14.54 -16.36 17.66
C ALA A 171 -15.57 -15.95 16.60
N LYS A 172 -15.60 -14.65 16.24
CA LYS A 172 -16.53 -14.11 15.25
C LYS A 172 -15.93 -14.13 13.84
N TYR A 173 -14.67 -13.75 13.68
CA TYR A 173 -13.96 -13.66 12.41
C TYR A 173 -12.70 -14.55 12.40
N PRO A 174 -12.85 -15.89 12.47
CA PRO A 174 -11.73 -16.81 12.61
C PRO A 174 -10.69 -16.71 11.48
N TYR A 175 -11.07 -16.20 10.32
CA TYR A 175 -10.21 -16.10 9.13
C TYR A 175 -9.67 -14.68 8.87
N LEU A 176 -10.03 -13.70 9.70
CA LEU A 176 -9.45 -12.36 9.70
C LEU A 176 -8.55 -12.21 10.93
N SER A 177 -7.30 -12.67 10.84
CA SER A 177 -6.36 -12.63 11.99
C SER A 177 -5.62 -11.29 12.15
N LEU A 178 -6.12 -10.23 11.52
CA LEU A 178 -5.60 -8.86 11.67
C LEU A 178 -5.92 -8.33 13.09
N PRO A 179 -4.94 -7.91 13.91
CA PRO A 179 -5.23 -7.40 15.25
C PRO A 179 -5.73 -5.96 15.25
N THR A 180 -5.34 -5.18 14.25
CA THR A 180 -5.80 -3.80 14.07
C THR A 180 -5.85 -3.43 12.58
N SER A 181 -6.88 -2.68 12.19
CA SER A 181 -6.98 -2.07 10.85
C SER A 181 -5.89 -1.02 10.60
N ASN A 182 -5.21 -0.53 11.65
CA ASN A 182 -4.21 0.53 11.58
C ASN A 182 -2.98 0.19 10.72
N TYR A 183 -2.73 -1.07 10.43
CA TYR A 183 -1.67 -1.46 9.49
C TYR A 183 -2.05 -1.23 8.03
N VAL A 184 -3.36 -1.27 7.71
CA VAL A 184 -3.86 -1.18 6.33
C VAL A 184 -3.91 0.29 5.93
N VAL A 185 -3.33 0.64 4.79
CA VAL A 185 -3.39 2.01 4.22
C VAL A 185 -4.30 2.08 3.00
N GLY A 186 -4.60 0.95 2.37
CA GLY A 186 -5.47 0.86 1.21
C GLY A 186 -5.64 -0.57 0.69
N VAL A 187 -6.30 -0.71 -0.45
CA VAL A 187 -6.55 -1.98 -1.13
C VAL A 187 -6.12 -1.87 -2.58
N ALA A 188 -5.31 -2.83 -3.05
CA ALA A 188 -4.86 -2.92 -4.43
C ALA A 188 -5.99 -3.33 -5.38
N LEU A 189 -5.81 -3.15 -6.69
CA LEU A 189 -6.82 -3.56 -7.70
C LEU A 189 -7.15 -5.06 -7.64
N ASN A 190 -6.20 -5.89 -7.21
CA ASN A 190 -6.43 -7.33 -7.01
C ASN A 190 -6.92 -7.68 -5.59
N GLY A 191 -7.36 -6.70 -4.80
CA GLY A 191 -8.01 -6.92 -3.50
C GLY A 191 -7.05 -7.17 -2.34
N VAL A 192 -5.75 -7.25 -2.59
CA VAL A 192 -4.75 -7.40 -1.53
C VAL A 192 -4.57 -6.07 -0.79
N PHE A 193 -4.45 -6.11 0.53
CA PHE A 193 -4.17 -4.94 1.33
C PHE A 193 -2.80 -4.34 1.00
N PHE A 194 -2.77 -3.01 0.92
CA PHE A 194 -1.56 -2.26 1.14
C PHE A 194 -1.40 -2.02 2.64
N PHE A 195 -0.24 -2.41 3.16
CA PHE A 195 0.19 -2.06 4.50
C PHE A 195 1.12 -0.84 4.44
N SER A 196 1.32 -0.18 5.58
CA SER A 196 2.34 0.85 5.71
C SER A 196 3.72 0.32 5.27
N GLY A 197 4.61 1.20 4.77
CA GLY A 197 5.95 0.80 4.32
C GLY A 197 6.84 0.23 5.43
N THR A 198 6.38 0.31 6.69
CA THR A 198 7.04 -0.18 7.88
C THR A 198 6.42 -1.50 8.32
N SER A 199 7.28 -2.48 8.61
CA SER A 199 6.87 -3.79 9.08
C SER A 199 6.47 -3.77 10.56
N THR A 200 5.86 -4.85 11.02
CA THR A 200 5.55 -5.07 12.45
C THR A 200 6.78 -5.08 13.36
N PHE A 201 8.00 -5.09 12.79
CA PHE A 201 9.25 -4.97 13.52
C PHE A 201 9.65 -3.51 13.80
N GLY A 202 8.89 -2.53 13.33
CA GLY A 202 9.22 -1.10 13.48
C GLY A 202 10.34 -0.61 12.56
N TYR A 203 10.63 -1.35 11.48
CA TYR A 203 11.59 -0.98 10.45
C TYR A 203 10.94 -0.90 9.08
N ASP A 204 11.60 -0.23 8.13
CA ASP A 204 11.32 -0.42 6.70
C ASP A 204 11.21 -1.90 6.38
N ALA A 205 10.12 -2.29 5.71
CA ALA A 205 9.85 -3.69 5.42
C ALA A 205 10.97 -4.37 4.61
N PHE A 206 11.61 -3.67 3.67
CA PHE A 206 12.54 -4.25 2.70
C PHE A 206 13.99 -3.78 2.84
N PHE A 207 14.20 -2.59 3.43
CA PHE A 207 15.51 -1.96 3.55
C PHE A 207 15.77 -1.46 4.99
N PRO A 208 15.62 -2.33 6.01
CA PRO A 208 15.62 -1.92 7.42
C PRO A 208 16.98 -1.35 7.85
N ARG A 209 16.95 -0.32 8.70
CA ARG A 209 18.13 0.29 9.32
C ARG A 209 17.99 0.35 10.83
N ALA A 210 19.07 0.09 11.55
CA ALA A 210 19.12 0.31 13.00
C ALA A 210 18.95 1.81 13.32
N TYR A 211 18.08 2.15 14.28
CA TYR A 211 17.83 3.51 14.72
C TYR A 211 17.38 3.55 16.18
N GLU A 212 17.69 4.63 16.90
CA GLU A 212 17.34 4.78 18.32
C GLU A 212 17.62 3.51 19.16
N ASN A 213 16.58 2.95 19.81
CA ASN A 213 16.64 1.73 20.59
C ASN A 213 16.43 0.44 19.75
N ASN A 214 16.09 0.60 18.47
CA ASN A 214 15.84 -0.45 17.50
C ASN A 214 17.15 -0.84 16.79
N ILE A 215 17.97 -1.64 17.47
CA ILE A 215 19.35 -1.99 17.04
C ILE A 215 19.46 -3.25 16.17
N ASN A 216 18.38 -4.02 16.02
CA ASN A 216 18.36 -5.30 15.31
C ASN A 216 17.44 -5.22 14.07
N PRO A 217 17.90 -4.58 12.97
CA PRO A 217 17.08 -4.39 11.78
C PRO A 217 16.65 -5.73 11.21
N ARG A 218 15.36 -5.86 10.89
CA ARG A 218 14.78 -7.09 10.35
C ARG A 218 13.94 -6.81 9.12
N GLU A 219 14.33 -7.46 8.03
CA GLU A 219 13.60 -7.44 6.77
C GLU A 219 12.42 -8.43 6.84
N ILE A 220 11.35 -8.12 6.11
CA ILE A 220 10.32 -9.10 5.80
C ILE A 220 10.84 -10.13 4.79
N LEU A 221 10.16 -11.26 4.67
CA LEU A 221 10.52 -12.30 3.70
C LEU A 221 9.41 -12.45 2.66
N PRO A 222 9.44 -11.66 1.58
CA PRO A 222 8.38 -11.66 0.58
C PRO A 222 8.54 -12.81 -0.42
N ASP A 223 7.44 -13.13 -1.10
CA ASP A 223 7.44 -13.91 -2.33
C ASP A 223 7.93 -13.07 -3.54
N VAL A 224 7.98 -13.67 -4.73
CA VAL A 224 8.37 -12.92 -5.95
C VAL A 224 7.34 -11.87 -6.38
N CYS A 225 6.13 -11.89 -5.81
CA CYS A 225 5.14 -10.84 -5.97
C CYS A 225 5.37 -9.69 -4.98
N LEU A 226 6.44 -9.74 -4.18
CA LEU A 226 6.76 -8.76 -3.15
C LEU A 226 5.66 -8.63 -2.08
N GLY A 227 4.83 -9.67 -1.94
CA GLY A 227 3.86 -9.80 -0.87
C GLY A 227 4.27 -10.84 0.16
N GLN A 228 3.58 -10.85 1.30
CA GLN A 228 3.79 -11.84 2.36
C GLN A 228 2.55 -12.03 3.22
N ALA A 229 2.46 -13.18 3.91
CA ALA A 229 1.41 -13.47 4.90
C ALA A 229 1.95 -13.87 6.29
N SER A 230 3.25 -13.63 6.56
CA SER A 230 3.96 -14.18 7.72
C SER A 230 3.44 -13.72 9.09
N THR A 231 2.84 -12.52 9.17
CA THR A 231 2.19 -12.03 10.40
C THR A 231 0.69 -11.88 10.18
N TYR A 232 -0.10 -12.15 11.23
CA TYR A 232 -1.55 -11.97 11.25
C TYR A 232 -2.30 -12.73 10.15
N ASN A 233 -1.64 -13.71 9.56
CA ASN A 233 -2.25 -14.57 8.57
C ASN A 233 -2.93 -13.83 7.42
N THR A 234 -2.40 -12.66 7.06
CA THR A 234 -3.03 -11.73 6.11
C THR A 234 -2.01 -11.43 5.03
N TYR A 235 -2.30 -11.87 3.80
CA TYR A 235 -1.47 -11.57 2.65
C TYR A 235 -1.58 -10.08 2.31
N ARG A 236 -0.45 -9.42 2.01
CA ARG A 236 -0.37 -7.97 1.85
C ARG A 236 0.85 -7.52 1.08
N TYR A 237 0.84 -6.28 0.62
CA TYR A 237 2.00 -5.59 0.09
C TYR A 237 2.44 -4.44 0.98
N HIS A 238 3.75 -4.25 1.13
CA HIS A 238 4.35 -3.06 1.76
C HIS A 238 4.93 -2.08 0.73
N MET A 239 4.95 -2.47 -0.55
CA MET A 239 5.38 -1.65 -1.69
C MET A 239 4.57 -2.01 -2.95
N PHE A 240 4.86 -1.38 -4.09
CA PHE A 240 4.29 -1.79 -5.36
C PHE A 240 4.60 -3.26 -5.67
N SER A 241 3.56 -4.05 -5.95
CA SER A 241 3.71 -5.44 -6.37
C SER A 241 3.60 -5.58 -7.89
N PRO A 242 4.51 -6.31 -8.56
CA PRO A 242 4.38 -6.60 -9.98
C PRO A 242 3.11 -7.43 -10.25
N CYS A 243 2.60 -8.15 -9.26
CA CYS A 243 1.43 -9.02 -9.36
C CYS A 243 0.11 -8.29 -9.08
N ILE A 244 0.08 -6.95 -8.98
CA ILE A 244 -1.18 -6.21 -9.06
C ILE A 244 -1.80 -6.36 -10.45
N PHE A 245 -0.97 -6.37 -11.49
CA PHE A 245 -1.39 -6.56 -12.87
C PHE A 245 -1.17 -7.98 -13.36
N ASP A 246 -1.95 -8.39 -14.35
CA ASP A 246 -1.76 -9.68 -15.01
C ASP A 246 -0.44 -9.72 -15.77
N ASN A 247 0.40 -10.69 -15.40
CA ASN A 247 1.67 -10.95 -16.04
C ASN A 247 2.13 -12.39 -15.76
N SER A 248 3.26 -12.78 -16.36
CA SER A 248 3.77 -14.15 -16.28
C SER A 248 4.16 -14.61 -14.86
N LEU A 249 4.49 -13.68 -13.94
CA LEU A 249 4.87 -14.03 -12.57
C LEU A 249 3.70 -14.68 -11.82
N LYS A 250 2.48 -14.12 -11.94
CA LYS A 250 1.27 -14.59 -11.25
C LYS A 250 1.03 -16.10 -11.41
N LEU A 251 1.29 -16.62 -12.60
CA LEU A 251 0.93 -17.99 -12.99
C LEU A 251 2.02 -19.01 -12.71
N THR A 252 3.29 -18.63 -12.79
CA THR A 252 4.40 -19.61 -12.90
C THR A 252 5.38 -19.58 -11.73
N GLN A 253 5.52 -18.44 -11.08
CA GLN A 253 6.62 -18.20 -10.13
C GLN A 253 6.16 -17.55 -8.83
N ALA A 254 4.92 -17.08 -8.75
CA ALA A 254 4.44 -16.27 -7.64
C ALA A 254 4.57 -16.94 -6.26
N ASN A 255 4.64 -18.28 -6.21
CA ASN A 255 4.92 -19.03 -5.00
C ASN A 255 6.41 -19.21 -4.64
N GLN A 256 7.32 -18.70 -5.44
CA GLN A 256 8.73 -18.73 -5.10
C GLN A 256 9.00 -17.63 -4.09
N GLN A 257 9.94 -17.89 -3.18
CA GLN A 257 10.48 -16.86 -2.33
C GLN A 257 11.26 -15.86 -3.17
N CYS A 258 11.17 -14.58 -2.84
CA CYS A 258 12.00 -13.55 -3.46
C CYS A 258 13.49 -13.89 -3.36
N PHE A 259 13.93 -14.45 -2.22
CA PHE A 259 15.32 -14.87 -2.00
C PHE A 259 15.79 -16.01 -2.92
N SER A 260 14.86 -16.82 -3.45
CA SER A 260 15.17 -17.91 -4.38
C SER A 260 15.08 -17.47 -5.85
N HIS A 261 14.54 -16.28 -6.13
CA HIS A 261 14.40 -15.74 -7.48
C HIS A 261 15.49 -14.72 -7.77
N ALA A 262 16.35 -14.98 -8.74
CA ALA A 262 17.56 -14.20 -8.99
C ALA A 262 17.32 -12.68 -9.12
N GLY A 263 16.32 -12.27 -9.92
CA GLY A 263 16.00 -10.86 -10.10
C GLY A 263 15.42 -10.19 -8.85
N CYS A 264 14.62 -10.93 -8.08
CA CYS A 264 13.96 -10.39 -6.89
C CYS A 264 14.97 -10.25 -5.74
N LYS A 265 15.81 -11.26 -5.54
CA LYS A 265 16.90 -11.26 -4.57
C LYS A 265 17.90 -10.13 -4.83
N ALA A 266 18.26 -9.90 -6.09
CA ALA A 266 19.30 -8.94 -6.45
C ALA A 266 18.84 -7.50 -6.21
N ASP A 267 17.63 -7.16 -6.66
CA ASP A 267 17.09 -5.82 -6.55
C ASP A 267 15.56 -5.86 -6.54
N LYS A 268 14.97 -5.72 -5.34
CA LYS A 268 13.51 -5.75 -5.14
C LYS A 268 12.81 -4.57 -5.82
N LEU A 269 13.44 -3.40 -5.86
CA LEU A 269 12.87 -2.19 -6.45
C LEU A 269 12.78 -2.35 -7.96
N THR A 270 13.88 -2.73 -8.61
CA THR A 270 13.91 -3.01 -10.06
C THR A 270 12.99 -4.17 -10.39
N HIS A 271 12.97 -5.24 -9.59
CA HIS A 271 12.08 -6.38 -9.78
C HIS A 271 10.60 -5.97 -9.74
N SER A 272 10.21 -5.07 -8.82
CA SER A 272 8.83 -4.62 -8.65
C SER A 272 8.21 -4.03 -9.92
N VAL A 273 9.01 -3.34 -10.74
CA VAL A 273 8.58 -2.68 -11.98
C VAL A 273 8.98 -3.43 -13.24
N SER A 274 9.79 -4.49 -13.11
CA SER A 274 10.39 -5.22 -14.25
C SER A 274 9.36 -5.84 -15.20
N LYS A 275 8.14 -6.12 -14.71
CA LYS A 275 7.07 -6.76 -15.48
C LYS A 275 6.04 -5.77 -16.03
N LEU A 276 6.23 -4.48 -15.81
CA LEU A 276 5.33 -3.47 -16.36
C LEU A 276 5.58 -3.28 -17.85
N THR A 277 4.51 -3.44 -18.62
CA THR A 277 4.45 -3.10 -20.04
C THR A 277 4.62 -1.59 -20.23
N TYR A 278 4.95 -1.17 -21.45
CA TYR A 278 5.05 0.26 -21.79
C TYR A 278 3.77 1.04 -21.43
N ARG A 279 2.59 0.46 -21.66
CA ARG A 279 1.29 1.08 -21.32
C ARG A 279 1.08 1.23 -19.81
N GLN A 280 1.77 0.44 -19.00
CA GLN A 280 1.70 0.50 -17.55
C GLN A 280 2.73 1.45 -16.93
N ARG A 281 3.63 2.03 -17.74
CA ARG A 281 4.60 3.05 -17.30
C ARG A 281 4.00 4.44 -17.48
N ASN A 282 2.89 4.69 -16.80
CA ASN A 282 2.17 5.96 -16.79
C ASN A 282 1.39 6.07 -15.46
N ILE A 283 0.69 7.18 -15.25
CA ILE A 283 -0.24 7.40 -14.16
C ILE A 283 -1.43 6.45 -14.31
N ILE A 284 -1.29 5.25 -13.75
CA ILE A 284 -2.31 4.19 -13.75
C ILE A 284 -2.74 3.91 -12.32
N PRO A 285 -4.05 3.78 -12.06
CA PRO A 285 -4.52 3.33 -10.75
C PRO A 285 -3.97 1.95 -10.41
N ILE A 286 -3.55 1.75 -9.16
CA ILE A 286 -3.13 0.48 -8.59
C ILE A 286 -3.93 0.10 -7.35
N GLY A 287 -4.75 1.00 -6.83
CA GLY A 287 -5.65 0.75 -5.70
C GLY A 287 -6.37 2.00 -5.20
N LEU A 288 -7.00 1.86 -4.04
CA LEU A 288 -7.68 2.93 -3.32
C LEU A 288 -7.18 2.98 -1.88
N ALA A 289 -6.86 4.18 -1.40
CA ALA A 289 -6.51 4.43 -0.01
C ALA A 289 -7.76 4.40 0.89
N ARG A 290 -7.57 4.19 2.19
CA ARG A 290 -8.67 4.21 3.16
C ARG A 290 -9.35 5.57 3.29
N ASP A 291 -8.64 6.65 3.01
CA ASP A 291 -9.24 7.99 2.96
C ASP A 291 -10.07 8.24 1.68
N GLY A 292 -10.17 7.23 0.80
CA GLY A 292 -10.93 7.28 -0.45
C GLY A 292 -10.18 7.84 -1.65
N ARG A 293 -8.91 8.24 -1.49
CA ARG A 293 -8.11 8.75 -2.61
C ARG A 293 -7.50 7.63 -3.44
N MET A 294 -7.28 7.94 -4.71
CA MET A 294 -6.65 7.02 -5.65
C MET A 294 -5.19 6.78 -5.25
N ILE A 295 -4.72 5.55 -5.47
CA ILE A 295 -3.30 5.19 -5.41
C ILE A 295 -2.85 4.88 -6.85
N TYR A 296 -1.84 5.59 -7.33
CA TYR A 296 -1.27 5.41 -8.65
C TYR A 296 0.04 4.60 -8.62
N GLY A 297 0.37 4.01 -9.76
CA GLY A 297 1.60 3.26 -9.97
C GLY A 297 2.87 4.12 -9.87
N PRO A 298 4.05 3.48 -9.98
CA PRO A 298 5.31 4.13 -9.69
C PRO A 298 5.83 5.08 -10.78
N TYR A 299 5.07 5.24 -11.85
CA TYR A 299 5.45 6.07 -12.99
C TYR A 299 4.58 7.33 -13.07
N ASN A 300 5.22 8.44 -13.39
CA ASN A 300 4.57 9.72 -13.67
C ASN A 300 4.06 9.81 -15.12
N GLN A 301 3.51 10.97 -15.48
CA GLN A 301 2.97 11.23 -16.83
C GLN A 301 4.01 11.15 -17.94
N ASP A 302 5.28 11.33 -17.61
CA ASP A 302 6.42 11.25 -18.55
C ASP A 302 6.96 9.82 -18.70
N GLY A 303 6.35 8.85 -18.01
CA GLY A 303 6.80 7.47 -17.97
C GLY A 303 8.12 7.28 -17.22
N GLN A 304 8.47 8.22 -16.34
CA GLN A 304 9.61 8.13 -15.43
C GLN A 304 9.15 7.72 -14.03
N LEU A 305 10.03 7.10 -13.26
CA LEU A 305 9.73 6.81 -11.85
C LEU A 305 9.59 8.13 -11.08
N TRP A 306 8.64 8.17 -10.14
CA TRP A 306 8.51 9.31 -9.22
C TRP A 306 9.81 9.52 -8.42
N ASN A 307 10.34 10.74 -8.45
CA ASN A 307 11.48 11.13 -7.63
C ASN A 307 11.03 11.56 -6.23
N PRO A 308 11.91 11.49 -5.22
CA PRO A 308 11.62 12.00 -3.87
C PRO A 308 11.11 13.44 -3.81
N CYS A 309 11.56 14.30 -4.75
CA CYS A 309 11.14 15.70 -4.82
C CYS A 309 9.82 15.92 -5.58
N ASP A 310 9.31 14.90 -6.28
CA ASP A 310 8.06 15.01 -7.05
C ASP A 310 6.83 14.80 -6.14
N VAL A 311 7.05 14.27 -4.94
CA VAL A 311 6.01 13.86 -3.98
C VAL A 311 6.21 14.55 -2.63
N ASP A 312 5.12 14.76 -1.92
CA ASP A 312 5.16 15.23 -0.53
C ASP A 312 5.61 14.15 0.46
N ILE A 313 5.63 14.47 1.75
CA ILE A 313 6.04 13.53 2.80
C ILE A 313 5.10 12.32 2.93
N CYS A 314 3.85 12.41 2.44
CA CYS A 314 2.87 11.32 2.46
C CYS A 314 2.96 10.41 1.23
N ASN A 315 3.91 10.67 0.32
CA ASN A 315 3.97 10.09 -1.02
C ASN A 315 2.73 10.39 -1.87
N GLY A 316 2.18 11.60 -1.76
CA GLY A 316 1.15 12.06 -2.67
C GLY A 316 1.54 13.26 -3.51
N VAL A 317 0.67 13.50 -4.49
CA VAL A 317 0.82 14.46 -5.57
C VAL A 317 -0.53 15.03 -5.96
N TYR A 318 -0.50 16.23 -6.55
CA TYR A 318 -1.66 16.82 -7.21
C TYR A 318 -1.70 16.36 -8.67
N ILE A 319 -2.62 15.45 -9.00
CA ILE A 319 -2.85 14.99 -10.38
C ILE A 319 -3.66 16.02 -11.18
N SER A 320 -4.41 16.87 -10.48
CA SER A 320 -5.09 18.04 -11.02
C SER A 320 -5.01 19.18 -10.00
N ARG A 321 -5.50 20.37 -10.35
CA ARG A 321 -5.56 21.52 -9.41
C ARG A 321 -6.34 21.22 -8.12
N ILE A 322 -7.22 20.22 -8.15
CA ILE A 322 -8.20 19.95 -7.10
C ILE A 322 -8.19 18.49 -6.62
N THR A 323 -7.37 17.65 -7.25
CA THR A 323 -7.33 16.21 -6.99
C THR A 323 -5.95 15.84 -6.48
N TYR A 324 -5.91 15.52 -5.19
CA TYR A 324 -4.75 14.93 -4.55
C TYR A 324 -4.87 13.41 -4.55
N ALA A 325 -3.77 12.71 -4.82
CA ALA A 325 -3.69 11.26 -4.85
C ALA A 325 -2.35 10.76 -4.32
N TYR A 326 -2.30 9.49 -3.94
CA TYR A 326 -1.05 8.84 -3.54
C TYR A 326 -0.40 8.16 -4.74
N VAL A 327 0.91 7.97 -4.67
CA VAL A 327 1.69 7.27 -5.69
C VAL A 327 2.58 6.23 -5.04
N ALA A 328 2.75 5.09 -5.71
CA ALA A 328 3.83 4.19 -5.34
C ALA A 328 5.19 4.82 -5.71
N THR A 329 6.22 4.55 -4.93
CA THR A 329 7.56 5.10 -5.15
C THR A 329 8.63 4.01 -4.93
N MET A 330 9.88 4.31 -5.30
CA MET A 330 11.01 3.39 -5.12
C MET A 330 11.81 3.69 -3.83
N PHE A 331 11.23 4.45 -2.91
CA PHE A 331 11.81 4.84 -1.62
C PHE A 331 10.75 4.77 -0.52
N HIS A 332 11.19 4.65 0.73
CA HIS A 332 10.28 4.59 1.87
C HIS A 332 9.59 5.95 2.12
N PRO A 333 8.26 5.99 2.38
CA PRO A 333 7.32 4.87 2.53
C PRO A 333 6.66 4.50 1.19
N TYR A 334 7.06 3.39 0.54
CA TYR A 334 6.80 3.01 -0.87
C TYR A 334 5.41 3.21 -1.50
N ILE A 335 4.37 3.53 -0.73
CA ILE A 335 3.02 3.85 -1.20
C ILE A 335 2.42 5.04 -0.45
N ILE A 336 2.02 4.88 0.81
CA ILE A 336 1.39 5.94 1.62
C ILE A 336 2.17 6.07 2.93
N GLY A 337 2.55 7.30 3.26
CA GLY A 337 3.23 7.64 4.51
C GLY A 337 2.37 8.30 5.58
N CYS A 338 1.34 9.02 5.15
CA CYS A 338 0.39 9.73 6.01
C CYS A 338 -0.90 10.02 5.24
N TRP A 339 -1.94 10.46 5.96
CA TRP A 339 -3.16 10.96 5.32
C TRP A 339 -2.94 12.40 4.86
N GLY A 340 -2.67 12.56 3.56
CA GLY A 340 -2.26 13.85 2.99
C GLY A 340 -3.42 14.75 2.53
N PRO A 341 -3.10 15.92 1.96
CA PRO A 341 -1.75 16.38 1.54
C PRO A 341 -0.73 16.54 2.67
N GLY A 342 0.56 16.34 2.37
CA GLY A 342 1.66 16.53 3.31
C GLY A 342 2.54 17.73 2.98
N ASN A 343 3.34 18.21 3.93
CA ASN A 343 4.40 19.18 3.64
C ASN A 343 5.61 18.53 2.95
N MET A 344 6.48 19.36 2.33
CA MET A 344 7.77 18.90 1.79
C MET A 344 8.88 19.16 2.79
N LEU A 345 9.63 18.13 3.14
CA LEU A 345 10.73 18.21 4.10
C LEU A 345 12.01 17.63 3.53
N ASN A 346 13.13 18.16 4.04
CA ASN A 346 14.47 17.60 3.85
C ASN A 346 14.91 16.84 5.11
N LEU A 347 14.05 15.91 5.55
CA LEU A 347 14.30 14.96 6.62
C LEU A 347 14.17 13.55 6.05
N THR A 348 14.81 12.57 6.68
CA THR A 348 14.87 11.19 6.19
C THR A 348 14.48 10.22 7.28
N GLN A 349 13.66 9.22 6.98
CA GLN A 349 13.21 8.23 7.94
C GLN A 349 14.40 7.41 8.48
N SER A 350 14.56 7.34 9.79
CA SER A 350 15.71 6.69 10.43
C SER A 350 15.67 5.16 10.31
N CYS A 351 14.48 4.58 10.18
CA CYS A 351 14.26 3.14 10.08
C CYS A 351 14.59 2.51 8.71
N SER A 352 15.02 3.30 7.73
CA SER A 352 15.29 2.84 6.36
C SER A 352 16.71 3.16 5.90
N THR A 353 17.28 2.25 5.11
CA THR A 353 18.47 2.50 4.28
C THR A 353 18.11 3.05 2.89
N ASN A 354 16.83 3.09 2.54
CA ASN A 354 16.26 3.66 1.33
C ASN A 354 15.16 4.71 1.62
N PRO A 355 15.44 5.74 2.46
CA PRO A 355 14.44 6.74 2.81
C PRO A 355 14.15 7.70 1.65
N ARG A 356 13.05 8.45 1.75
CA ARG A 356 12.79 9.60 0.88
C ARG A 356 13.88 10.65 1.11
N GLN A 357 14.67 10.95 0.07
CA GLN A 357 15.69 12.00 0.11
C GLN A 357 15.51 12.95 -1.06
N CYS A 358 14.90 14.11 -0.82
CA CYS A 358 14.80 15.15 -1.84
C CYS A 358 16.10 15.95 -1.87
N ILE A 359 17.03 15.51 -2.71
CA ILE A 359 18.20 16.32 -3.06
C ILE A 359 17.79 17.15 -4.26
N GLU A 360 17.50 18.43 -4.04
CA GLU A 360 17.29 19.35 -5.16
C GLU A 360 18.47 19.22 -6.11
N LYS A 361 18.19 19.00 -7.40
CA LYS A 361 19.18 18.90 -8.47
C LYS A 361 19.88 20.25 -8.66
N THR A 362 20.67 20.67 -7.67
CA THR A 362 21.48 21.87 -7.69
C THR A 362 22.74 21.59 -8.50
N GLY A 363 22.60 21.36 -9.82
CA GLY A 363 23.69 21.37 -10.80
C GLY A 363 24.90 20.45 -10.55
N ALA A 364 24.88 19.62 -9.51
CA ALA A 364 25.99 18.80 -9.09
C ALA A 364 25.91 17.45 -9.80
N ILE A 365 26.83 17.29 -10.73
CA ILE A 365 27.22 16.03 -11.39
C ILE A 365 27.08 14.89 -10.39
N TYR A 366 26.15 13.97 -10.65
CA TYR A 366 26.09 12.69 -9.96
C TYR A 366 27.44 12.00 -10.14
N ASN A 367 28.24 11.98 -9.07
CA ASN A 367 29.40 11.11 -8.92
C ASN A 367 28.93 9.65 -8.85
N LEU A 368 28.57 9.10 -10.01
CA LEU A 368 28.60 7.68 -10.24
C LEU A 368 30.06 7.22 -10.11
N SER A 369 30.32 6.28 -9.19
CA SER A 369 31.51 5.42 -9.08
C SER A 369 32.70 5.83 -8.19
N ILE A 370 32.47 6.17 -6.92
CA ILE A 370 33.49 5.92 -5.87
C ILE A 370 33.47 4.42 -5.51
N SER A 371 33.95 3.58 -6.44
CA SER A 371 34.33 2.17 -6.18
C SER A 371 35.27 1.60 -7.26
N LEU A 372 35.49 2.29 -8.38
CA LEU A 372 36.38 1.80 -9.45
C LEU A 372 37.76 2.49 -9.50
N LEU A 373 37.94 3.64 -8.86
CA LEU A 373 39.21 4.39 -8.91
C LEU A 373 40.25 3.96 -7.86
N THR A 374 39.88 3.17 -6.84
CA THR A 374 40.85 2.58 -5.90
C THR A 374 41.51 1.32 -6.44
N PHE A 375 40.99 0.69 -7.50
CA PHE A 375 41.62 -0.48 -8.12
C PHE A 375 42.71 -0.13 -9.16
N ILE A 376 42.68 1.08 -9.73
CA ILE A 376 43.71 1.53 -10.69
C ILE A 376 44.97 2.03 -9.96
N ALA A 377 44.84 2.59 -8.75
CA ALA A 377 46.00 2.99 -7.96
C ALA A 377 46.76 1.80 -7.35
N ALA A 378 46.09 0.67 -7.07
CA ALA A 378 46.73 -0.52 -6.52
C ALA A 378 47.47 -1.38 -7.57
N THR A 379 47.13 -1.27 -8.85
CA THR A 379 47.79 -2.04 -9.92
C THR A 379 49.06 -1.37 -10.46
N LEU A 380 49.20 -0.04 -10.30
CA LEU A 380 50.42 0.69 -10.66
C LEU A 380 51.54 0.59 -9.61
N ALA A 381 51.22 0.21 -8.36
CA ALA A 381 52.22 0.00 -7.30
C ALA A 381 52.88 -1.40 -7.33
N PHE A 382 52.39 -2.32 -8.17
CA PHE A 382 52.97 -3.67 -8.35
C PHE A 382 53.78 -3.82 -9.65
N LEU A 383 54.04 -2.71 -10.36
CA LEU A 383 54.80 -2.67 -11.62
C LEU A 383 56.09 -1.81 -11.53
N GLN A 384 56.62 -1.57 -10.33
CA GLN A 384 57.94 -0.97 -10.11
C GLN A 384 58.86 -1.90 -9.34
#